data_AF-A0A7W1MQR1-F1
#
_entry.id   AF-A0A7W1MQR1-F1
#
_cell.length_a   1.000
_cell.length_b   1.000
_cell.length_c   1.000
_cell.angle_alpha   90.00
_cell.angle_beta   90.00
_cell.angle_gamma   90.00
#
_symmetry.space_group_name_H-M   'P 1'
#
loop_
_entity.id
_entity.type
_entity.pdbx_description
1 polymer ?
#
loop_
_entity_poly.entity_id
_entity_poly.type
_entity_poly.pdbx_seq_one_letter_code
_entity_poly.pdbx_strand_id
1 'polypeptide(L)'
;MKTLACPHCQTKVPECANVCTGCGAEIVRGPTKRERSQIGLAFLCGAFLLLAVGLRAWQVKTGSTRLPPPNSDAALFLIIGAIALLTLAYISGKTAGRFRRRSQVRFFRSYRHQ
;
A
#
# COMPACT_ATOMS: atom_id res chain seq x y z
N MET A 1 20.49 -3.69 -23.56
CA MET A 1 20.00 -2.64 -22.66
C MET A 1 18.56 -2.33 -23.06
N LYS A 2 17.59 -2.33 -22.13
CA LYS A 2 16.21 -1.97 -22.48
C LYS A 2 16.13 -0.44 -22.64
N THR A 3 15.40 0.02 -23.65
CA THR A 3 15.16 1.43 -23.92
C THR A 3 13.68 1.71 -23.81
N LEU A 4 13.31 2.77 -23.11
CA LEU A 4 11.93 3.22 -22.95
C LEU A 4 11.64 4.32 -23.98
N ALA A 5 10.51 4.27 -24.65
CA ALA A 5 10.07 5.35 -25.53
C ALA A 5 9.33 6.41 -24.69
N CYS A 6 9.74 7.67 -24.80
CA CYS A 6 9.02 8.75 -24.13
C CYS A 6 7.64 8.96 -24.80
N PRO A 7 6.52 8.98 -24.06
CA PRO A 7 5.19 9.18 -24.64
C PRO A 7 4.98 10.60 -25.20
N HIS A 8 5.81 11.58 -24.84
CA HIS A 8 5.66 12.97 -25.28
C HIS A 8 6.38 13.28 -26.59
N CYS A 9 7.60 12.75 -26.75
CA CYS A 9 8.48 13.09 -27.87
C CYS A 9 9.03 11.86 -28.61
N GLN A 10 8.59 10.65 -28.23
CA GLN A 10 8.98 9.35 -28.81
C GLN A 10 10.48 9.03 -28.79
N THR A 11 11.31 9.89 -28.18
CA THR A 11 12.74 9.67 -28.07
C THR A 11 13.03 8.42 -27.23
N LYS A 12 13.98 7.61 -27.69
CA LYS A 12 14.43 6.42 -26.96
C LYS A 12 15.32 6.86 -25.82
N VAL A 13 14.89 6.57 -24.59
CA VAL A 13 15.61 6.92 -23.36
C VAL A 13 16.15 5.64 -22.73
N PRO A 14 17.42 5.60 -22.28
CA PRO A 14 17.93 4.45 -21.56
C PRO A 14 17.16 4.24 -20.26
N GLU A 15 16.92 2.97 -19.90
CA GLU A 15 16.11 2.59 -18.74
C GLU A 15 16.64 3.15 -17.41
N CYS A 16 17.90 3.59 -17.36
CA CYS A 16 18.52 4.20 -16.17
C CYS A 16 18.43 5.74 -16.11
N ALA A 17 17.95 6.44 -17.14
CA ALA A 17 17.83 7.90 -17.09
C ALA A 17 16.68 8.38 -16.19
N ASN A 18 16.92 9.47 -15.46
CA ASN A 18 15.91 10.12 -14.61
C ASN A 18 15.12 11.20 -15.38
N VAL A 19 15.61 11.63 -16.54
CA VAL A 19 15.00 12.68 -17.37
C VAL A 19 15.10 12.27 -18.83
N CYS A 20 14.08 12.58 -19.62
CA CYS A 20 14.11 12.42 -21.07
C CYS A 20 15.01 13.49 -21.70
N THR A 21 16.00 13.07 -22.48
CA THR A 21 16.95 13.97 -23.17
C THR A 21 16.33 14.81 -24.28
N GLY A 22 15.17 14.40 -24.82
CA GLY A 22 14.47 15.14 -25.89
C GLY A 22 13.56 16.25 -25.37
N CYS A 23 12.66 15.93 -24.43
CA CYS A 23 11.63 16.87 -23.95
C CYS A 23 11.81 17.36 -22.52
N GLY A 24 12.80 16.86 -21.79
CA GLY A 24 13.02 17.21 -20.38
C GLY A 24 12.01 16.61 -19.39
N ALA A 25 11.14 15.69 -19.82
CA ALA A 25 10.18 15.04 -18.92
C ALA A 25 10.90 14.18 -17.86
N GLU A 26 10.47 14.31 -16.61
CA GLU A 26 11.01 13.55 -15.48
C GLU A 26 10.45 12.11 -15.49
N ILE A 27 11.33 11.15 -15.26
CA ILE A 27 11.03 9.72 -15.27
C ILE A 27 10.91 9.25 -13.83
N VAL A 28 9.68 9.19 -13.33
CA VAL A 28 9.39 8.71 -11.98
C VAL A 28 9.20 7.21 -12.01
N ARG A 29 10.07 6.48 -11.29
CA ARG A 29 10.00 5.03 -11.19
C ARG A 29 9.38 4.60 -9.87
N GLY A 30 8.36 3.77 -9.96
CA GLY A 30 7.68 3.20 -8.82
C GLY A 30 6.64 4.12 -8.17
N PRO A 31 6.09 3.70 -7.02
CA PRO A 31 4.99 4.40 -6.37
C PRO A 31 5.48 5.59 -5.55
N THR A 32 4.76 6.71 -5.65
CA THR A 32 5.02 7.93 -4.86
C THR A 32 4.75 7.66 -3.38
N LYS A 33 5.28 8.52 -2.49
CA LYS A 33 5.06 8.40 -1.02
C LYS A 33 3.58 8.35 -0.67
N ARG A 34 2.75 9.16 -1.35
CA ARG A 34 1.29 9.24 -1.17
C ARG A 34 0.58 7.95 -1.60
N GLU A 35 0.95 7.38 -2.74
CA GLU A 35 0.35 6.12 -3.22
C GLU A 35 0.71 4.93 -2.33
N ARG A 36 1.95 4.85 -1.83
CA ARG A 36 2.35 3.82 -0.85
C ARG A 36 1.50 3.91 0.42
N SER A 37 1.17 5.13 0.85
CA SER A 37 0.32 5.36 2.02
C SER A 37 -1.13 4.94 1.78
N GLN A 38 -1.70 5.26 0.62
CA GLN A 38 -3.08 4.89 0.29
C GLN A 38 -3.26 3.38 0.20
N ILE A 39 -2.31 2.66 -0.39
CA ILE A 39 -2.36 1.19 -0.46
C ILE A 39 -2.26 0.57 0.95
N GLY A 40 -1.37 1.09 1.80
CA GLY A 40 -1.27 0.65 3.19
C GLY A 40 -2.55 0.91 3.98
N LEU A 41 -3.20 2.07 3.78
CA LEU A 41 -4.45 2.42 4.43
C LEU A 41 -5.61 1.52 3.97
N ALA A 42 -5.72 1.22 2.67
CA ALA A 42 -6.74 0.32 2.16
C ALA A 42 -6.63 -1.09 2.77
N PHE A 43 -5.40 -1.60 2.91
CA PHE A 43 -5.14 -2.88 3.58
C PHE A 43 -5.48 -2.84 5.07
N LEU A 44 -5.18 -1.73 5.75
CA LEU A 44 -5.54 -1.53 7.15
C LEU A 44 -7.08 -1.57 7.34
N CYS A 45 -7.82 -0.85 6.48
CA CYS A 45 -9.28 -0.86 6.51
C CYS A 45 -9.84 -2.26 6.26
N GLY A 46 -9.31 -2.99 5.26
CA GLY A 46 -9.72 -4.36 4.98
C GLY A 46 -9.47 -5.31 6.16
N ALA A 47 -8.29 -5.22 6.79
CA ALA A 47 -7.97 -6.02 7.96
C ALA A 47 -8.85 -5.70 9.17
N PHE A 48 -9.18 -4.42 9.38
CA PHE A 48 -10.11 -4.00 10.42
C PHE A 48 -11.52 -4.58 10.19
N LEU A 49 -12.02 -4.55 8.96
CA LEU A 49 -13.31 -5.16 8.62
C LEU A 49 -13.30 -6.67 8.83
N LEU A 50 -12.23 -7.37 8.42
CA LEU A 50 -12.10 -8.81 8.66
C LEU A 50 -12.04 -9.14 10.15
N LEU A 51 -11.31 -8.36 10.94
CA LEU A 51 -11.26 -8.51 12.39
C LEU A 51 -12.66 -8.31 13.01
N ALA A 52 -13.37 -7.26 12.60
CA ALA A 52 -14.72 -6.99 13.08
C ALA A 52 -15.69 -8.12 12.74
N VAL A 53 -15.68 -8.61 11.50
CA VAL A 53 -16.52 -9.75 11.07
C VAL A 53 -16.15 -11.02 11.83
N GLY A 54 -14.86 -11.30 12.01
CA GLY A 54 -14.38 -12.46 12.76
C GLY A 54 -14.82 -12.42 14.23
N LEU A 55 -14.69 -11.26 14.87
CA LEU A 55 -15.18 -11.03 16.23
C LEU A 55 -16.69 -11.24 16.33
N ARG A 56 -17.47 -10.72 15.37
CA ARG A 56 -18.93 -10.92 15.34
C ARG A 56 -19.30 -12.38 15.13
N ALA A 57 -18.65 -13.07 14.19
CA ALA A 57 -18.89 -14.49 13.95
C ALA A 57 -18.56 -15.34 15.18
N TRP A 58 -17.47 -15.02 15.88
CA TRP A 58 -17.09 -15.69 17.12
C TRP A 58 -18.11 -15.44 18.24
N GLN A 59 -18.58 -14.19 18.42
CA GLN A 59 -19.62 -13.83 19.39
C GLN A 59 -20.93 -14.61 19.14
N VAL A 60 -21.36 -14.70 17.87
CA VAL A 60 -22.56 -15.46 17.48
C VAL A 60 -22.39 -16.95 17.81
N LYS A 61 -21.23 -17.54 17.51
CA LYS A 61 -20.96 -18.95 17.79
C LYS A 61 -20.91 -19.27 19.28
N THR A 62 -20.36 -18.37 20.10
CA THR A 62 -20.23 -18.57 21.54
C THR A 62 -21.47 -18.18 22.33
N GLY A 63 -22.49 -17.58 21.68
CA GLY A 63 -23.73 -17.15 22.33
C GLY A 63 -23.54 -16.05 23.38
N SER A 64 -22.35 -15.47 23.47
CA SER A 64 -21.97 -14.47 24.46
C SER A 64 -21.79 -13.12 23.79
N THR A 65 -22.63 -12.16 24.17
CA THR A 65 -22.43 -10.73 23.87
C THR A 65 -21.45 -10.05 24.83
N ARG A 66 -20.93 -10.77 25.83
CA ARG A 66 -19.95 -10.23 26.78
C ARG A 66 -18.54 -10.36 26.21
N LEU A 67 -17.97 -9.22 25.86
CA LEU A 67 -16.52 -9.06 25.76
C LEU A 67 -15.87 -9.63 27.04
N PRO A 68 -14.73 -10.32 26.92
CA PRO A 68 -14.01 -10.78 28.11
C PRO A 68 -13.73 -9.58 29.02
N PRO A 69 -13.86 -9.72 30.34
CA PRO A 69 -13.61 -8.63 31.25
C PRO A 69 -12.18 -8.09 31.05
N PRO A 70 -11.95 -6.78 31.19
CA PRO A 70 -10.67 -6.14 30.86
C PRO A 70 -9.48 -6.68 31.65
N ASN A 71 -9.75 -7.42 32.72
CA ASN A 71 -8.78 -7.97 33.66
C ASN A 71 -8.40 -9.42 33.35
N SER A 72 -8.91 -10.00 32.26
CA SER A 72 -8.62 -11.38 31.87
C SER A 72 -7.48 -11.46 30.88
N ASP A 73 -6.61 -12.46 31.03
CA ASP A 73 -5.50 -12.74 30.10
C ASP A 73 -6.00 -12.87 28.65
N ALA A 74 -7.21 -13.40 28.48
CA ALA A 74 -7.90 -13.52 27.20
C ALA A 74 -8.14 -12.17 26.50
N ALA A 75 -8.48 -11.10 27.24
CA ALA A 75 -8.64 -9.76 26.68
C ALA A 75 -7.30 -9.20 26.19
N LEU A 76 -6.22 -9.49 26.92
CA LEU A 76 -4.87 -9.04 26.60
C LEU A 76 -4.35 -9.72 25.32
N PHE A 77 -4.54 -11.04 25.18
CA PHE A 77 -4.22 -11.75 23.94
C PHE A 77 -5.05 -11.25 22.74
N LEU A 78 -6.32 -10.88 22.95
CA LEU A 78 -7.17 -10.31 21.91
C LEU A 78 -6.64 -8.97 21.40
N ILE A 79 -6.24 -8.08 22.30
CA ILE A 79 -5.70 -6.76 21.95
C ILE A 79 -4.35 -6.93 21.23
N ILE A 80 -3.44 -7.74 21.76
CA ILE A 80 -2.13 -7.99 21.13
C ILE A 80 -2.32 -8.63 19.76
N GLY A 81 -3.21 -9.63 19.64
CA GLY A 81 -3.52 -10.28 18.37
C GLY A 81 -4.09 -9.32 17.33
N ALA A 82 -4.98 -8.42 17.73
CA ALA A 82 -5.52 -7.38 16.84
C ALA A 82 -4.42 -6.41 16.38
N ILE A 83 -3.55 -5.94 17.28
CA ILE A 83 -2.44 -5.05 16.93
C ILE A 83 -1.47 -5.76 15.98
N ALA A 84 -1.10 -7.02 16.27
CA ALA A 84 -0.24 -7.82 15.41
C ALA A 84 -0.85 -8.02 14.01
N LEU A 85 -2.14 -8.33 13.93
CA LEU A 85 -2.84 -8.53 12.66
C LEU A 85 -2.90 -7.24 11.83
N LEU A 86 -3.21 -6.10 12.46
CA LEU A 86 -3.25 -4.79 11.79
C LEU A 86 -1.86 -4.35 11.31
N THR A 87 -0.83 -4.56 12.11
CA THR A 87 0.55 -4.20 11.74
C THR A 87 1.05 -5.09 10.60
N LEU A 88 0.81 -6.40 10.65
CA LEU A 88 1.14 -7.32 9.56
C LEU A 88 0.38 -7.00 8.27
N ALA A 89 -0.91 -6.63 8.36
CA ALA A 89 -1.69 -6.21 7.20
C ALA A 89 -1.16 -4.91 6.57
N TYR A 90 -0.76 -3.93 7.39
CA TYR A 90 -0.15 -2.70 6.90
C TYR A 90 1.20 -2.96 6.21
N ILE A 91 2.06 -3.80 6.80
CA ILE A 91 3.37 -4.15 6.25
C ILE A 91 3.21 -4.94 4.94
N SER A 92 2.29 -5.90 4.90
CA SER A 92 2.01 -6.70 3.70
C SER A 92 1.45 -5.83 2.58
N GLY A 93 0.51 -4.93 2.85
CA GLY A 93 0.00 -3.95 1.88
C GLY A 93 1.09 -3.04 1.31
N LYS A 94 1.99 -2.55 2.16
CA LYS A 94 3.13 -1.71 1.74
C LYS A 94 4.13 -2.49 0.88
N THR A 95 4.33 -3.78 1.16
CA THR A 95 5.25 -4.65 0.43
C THR A 95 4.64 -5.08 -0.92
N ALA A 96 3.36 -5.48 -0.93
CA ALA A 96 2.61 -5.81 -2.13
C ALA A 96 2.51 -4.61 -3.08
N GLY A 97 2.28 -3.40 -2.55
CA GLY A 97 2.29 -2.16 -3.33
C GLY A 97 3.64 -1.88 -4.00
N ARG A 98 4.75 -2.21 -3.35
CA ARG A 98 6.09 -2.10 -3.95
C ARG A 98 6.28 -3.12 -5.06
N PHE A 99 5.92 -4.38 -4.84
CA PHE A 99 6.08 -5.44 -5.84
C PHE A 99 5.23 -5.20 -7.09
N ARG A 100 3.95 -4.86 -6.91
CA ARG A 100 3.01 -4.69 -8.03
C ARG A 100 3.30 -3.45 -8.88
N ARG A 101 3.90 -2.39 -8.32
CA ARG A 101 4.21 -1.14 -9.04
C ARG A 101 5.68 -0.96 -9.37
N ARG A 102 6.54 -1.95 -9.12
CA ARG A 102 7.95 -1.92 -9.55
C ARG A 102 8.08 -1.84 -11.07
N SER A 103 7.07 -2.27 -11.82
CA SER A 103 6.99 -2.24 -13.28
C SER A 103 6.39 -0.96 -13.87
N GLN A 104 5.84 -0.04 -13.06
CA GLN A 104 5.24 1.19 -13.59
C GLN A 104 6.27 2.31 -13.67
N VAL A 105 6.67 2.61 -14.91
CA VAL A 105 7.42 3.82 -15.27
C VAL A 105 6.42 4.89 -15.67
N ARG A 106 6.51 6.07 -15.06
CA ARG A 106 5.67 7.23 -15.39
C ARG A 106 6.54 8.40 -15.82
N PHE A 107 6.11 9.07 -16.88
CA PHE A 107 6.74 10.30 -17.37
C PHE A 107 5.90 11.48 -16.89
N PHE A 108 6.50 12.40 -16.14
CA PHE A 108 5.88 13.64 -15.72
C PHE A 108 6.51 14.80 -16.48
N ARG A 109 5.67 15.63 -17.10
CA ARG A 109 6.10 16.89 -17.70
C ARG A 109 5.72 18.01 -16.73
N SER A 110 6.68 18.54 -15.99
CA SER A 110 6.46 19.76 -15.22
C SER A 110 6.34 20.92 -16.22
N TYR A 111 5.14 21.44 -16.44
CA TYR A 111 4.98 22.74 -17.10
C TYR A 111 5.64 23.78 -16.19
N ARG A 112 6.89 24.17 -16.49
CA ARG A 112 7.45 25.41 -15.97
C ARG A 112 6.69 26.53 -16.69
N HIS A 113 5.66 27.07 -16.04
CA HIS A 113 5.24 28.42 -16.33
C HIS A 113 6.44 29.31 -16.00
N GLN A 114 7.03 29.91 -17.04
CA GLN A 114 7.98 31.00 -16.90
C GLN A 114 7.27 32.23 -16.33
#